data_AF-A0A937TRK7-F1
#
_entry.id   AF-A0A937TRK7-F1
#
_cell.length_a   1.000
_cell.length_b   1.000
_cell.length_c   1.000
_cell.angle_alpha   90.00
_cell.angle_beta   90.00
_cell.angle_gamma   90.00
#
_symmetry.space_group_name_H-M   'P 1'
#
loop_
_entity.id
_entity.type
_entity.pdbx_description
1 polymer ?
#
loop_
_entity_poly.entity_id
_entity_poly.type
_entity_poly.pdbx_seq_one_letter_code
_entity_poly.pdbx_strand_id
1 'polypeptide(L)'
;MNIDVNRDELPVKDLYLAAFLYSSNLKLLCLRKESDFFWFIFEDKHKAEQLANQFWRKEAEGNIKVYAEALRTLKDRLFAEKGQVRNG
;
A
#
# COMPACT_ATOMS: atom_id res chain seq x y z
N MET A 1 5.92 -16.16 10.89
CA MET A 1 6.29 -14.89 11.53
C MET A 1 4.99 -14.10 11.61
N ASN A 2 4.46 -13.82 12.80
CA ASN A 2 3.21 -13.07 12.92
C ASN A 2 3.53 -11.60 12.69
N ILE A 3 2.90 -11.00 11.70
CA ILE A 3 2.95 -9.56 11.53
C ILE A 3 2.06 -9.00 12.65
N ASP A 4 2.65 -8.38 13.66
CA ASP A 4 1.93 -7.59 14.65
C ASP A 4 1.37 -6.34 13.97
N VAL A 5 0.27 -6.52 13.25
CA VAL A 5 -0.55 -5.45 12.67
C VAL A 5 -1.46 -4.96 13.77
N ASN A 6 -1.47 -3.65 14.01
CA ASN A 6 -2.40 -3.09 14.99
C ASN A 6 -3.85 -3.34 14.53
N ARG A 7 -4.81 -3.43 15.46
CA ARG A 7 -6.23 -3.71 15.11
C ARG A 7 -6.81 -2.66 14.14
N ASP A 8 -6.25 -1.46 14.14
CA ASP A 8 -6.66 -0.32 13.31
C ASP A 8 -5.85 -0.15 12.02
N GLU A 9 -4.97 -1.10 11.67
CA GLU A 9 -4.16 -1.06 10.45
C GLU A 9 -4.67 -2.06 9.41
N LEU A 10 -4.56 -1.72 8.12
CA LEU A 10 -4.81 -2.64 7.02
C LEU A 10 -3.50 -2.97 6.28
N PRO A 11 -3.06 -4.25 6.29
CA PRO A 11 -1.94 -4.71 5.50
C PRO A 11 -2.41 -5.02 4.07
N VAL A 12 -1.77 -4.40 3.09
CA VAL A 12 -2.08 -4.58 1.66
C VAL A 12 -0.87 -5.12 0.93
N LYS A 13 -1.05 -6.18 0.14
CA LYS A 13 0.01 -6.77 -0.70
C LYS A 13 -0.05 -6.32 -2.15
N ASP A 14 -1.24 -5.98 -2.63
CA ASP A 14 -1.46 -5.59 -4.01
C ASP A 14 -1.03 -4.13 -4.25
N LEU A 15 -0.11 -3.94 -5.20
CA LEU A 15 0.46 -2.63 -5.51
C LEU A 15 -0.58 -1.64 -6.08
N TYR A 16 -1.55 -2.12 -6.86
CA TYR A 16 -2.57 -1.27 -7.47
C TYR A 16 -3.61 -0.85 -6.44
N LEU A 17 -4.02 -1.76 -5.56
CA LEU A 17 -4.84 -1.41 -4.40
C LEU A 17 -4.11 -0.42 -3.48
N ALA A 18 -2.83 -0.67 -3.17
CA ALA A 18 -2.04 0.26 -2.36
C ALA A 18 -1.94 1.65 -3.01
N ALA A 19 -1.74 1.71 -4.34
CA ALA A 19 -1.73 2.98 -5.08
C ALA A 19 -3.09 3.68 -5.01
N PHE A 20 -4.20 2.94 -5.09
CA PHE A 20 -5.54 3.49 -4.94
C PHE A 20 -5.73 4.09 -3.54
N LEU A 21 -5.48 3.31 -2.48
CA LEU A 21 -5.57 3.80 -1.09
C LEU A 21 -4.71 5.03 -0.84
N TYR A 22 -3.47 5.02 -1.32
CA TYR A 22 -2.57 6.17 -1.21
C TYR A 22 -3.10 7.39 -1.98
N SER A 23 -3.65 7.20 -3.18
CA SER A 23 -4.26 8.28 -3.97
C SER A 23 -5.56 8.82 -3.35
N SER A 24 -6.26 8.01 -2.55
CA SER A 24 -7.45 8.39 -1.77
C SER A 24 -7.11 9.11 -0.47
N ASN A 25 -5.87 9.59 -0.33
CA ASN A 25 -5.36 10.33 0.83
C ASN A 25 -5.38 9.50 2.13
N LEU A 26 -5.24 8.17 2.02
CA LEU A 26 -5.03 7.28 3.16
C LEU A 26 -3.53 7.19 3.45
N LYS A 27 -3.13 7.41 4.71
CA LYS A 27 -1.70 7.41 5.08
C LYS A 27 -1.14 6.00 5.05
N LEU A 28 -0.08 5.85 4.26
CA LEU A 28 0.81 4.69 4.33
C LEU A 28 1.75 4.87 5.54
N LEU A 29 1.60 4.04 6.56
CA LEU A 29 2.39 4.08 7.79
C LEU A 29 3.81 3.57 7.56
N CYS A 30 3.94 2.40 6.95
CA CYS A 30 5.23 1.80 6.63
C CYS A 30 5.13 0.72 5.55
N LEU A 31 6.30 0.32 5.04
CA LEU A 31 6.47 -0.91 4.29
C LEU A 31 7.04 -1.97 5.24
N ARG A 32 6.41 -3.14 5.31
CA ARG A 32 6.96 -4.29 6.03
C ARG A 32 7.43 -5.34 5.04
N LYS A 33 8.73 -5.61 5.02
CA LYS A 33 9.31 -6.69 4.22
C LYS A 33 9.00 -8.04 4.84
N GLU A 34 8.49 -8.98 4.04
CA GLU A 34 8.30 -10.37 4.42
C GLU A 34 8.90 -11.27 3.33
N SER A 35 10.05 -11.89 3.65
CA SER A 35 10.85 -12.71 2.73
C SER A 35 11.06 -12.01 1.37
N ASP A 36 10.25 -12.38 0.36
CA ASP A 36 10.37 -11.93 -1.04
C ASP A 36 9.39 -10.83 -1.44
N PHE A 37 8.51 -10.39 -0.55
CA PHE A 37 7.51 -9.38 -0.84
C PHE A 37 7.39 -8.33 0.28
N PHE A 38 6.58 -7.31 0.02
CA PHE A 38 6.35 -6.20 0.94
C PHE A 38 4.86 -6.05 1.20
N TRP A 39 4.53 -5.72 2.44
CA TRP A 39 3.22 -5.28 2.87
C TRP A 39 3.21 -3.76 2.99
N PHE A 40 2.21 -3.13 2.38
CA PHE A 40 1.87 -1.73 2.57
C PHE A 40 0.93 -1.63 3.77
N ILE A 41 1.37 -1.00 4.86
CA ILE A 41 0.57 -0.88 6.08
C ILE A 41 -0.12 0.49 6.07
N PHE A 42 -1.45 0.50 5.90
CA PHE A 42 -2.25 1.71 5.90
C PHE A 42 -2.93 1.94 7.26
N GLU A 43 -3.11 3.21 7.61
CA GLU A 43 -3.93 3.61 8.75
C GLU A 43 -5.43 3.41 8.48
N ASP A 44 -6.23 3.53 9.55
CA ASP A 44 -7.70 3.53 9.51
C ASP A 44 -8.25 2.34 8.72
N LYS A 45 -8.13 1.16 9.33
CA LYS A 45 -8.56 -0.12 8.75
C LYS A 45 -9.99 -0.06 8.20
N HIS A 46 -10.92 0.59 8.90
CA HIS A 46 -12.31 0.66 8.45
C HIS A 46 -12.43 1.40 7.12
N LYS A 47 -11.83 2.59 7.01
CA LYS A 47 -11.82 3.35 5.75
C LYS A 47 -11.05 2.62 4.65
N ALA A 48 -9.92 2.00 5.00
CA ALA A 48 -9.10 1.23 4.09
C ALA A 48 -9.88 0.05 3.47
N GLU A 49 -10.64 -0.69 4.29
CA GLU A 49 -11.49 -1.80 3.86
C GLU A 49 -12.64 -1.33 2.98
N GLN A 50 -13.26 -0.18 3.29
CA GLN A 50 -14.31 0.40 2.45
C GLN A 50 -13.78 0.75 1.05
N LEU A 51 -12.64 1.42 0.96
CA LEU A 51 -12.00 1.76 -0.30
C LEU A 51 -11.55 0.49 -1.05
N ALA A 52 -11.00 -0.51 -0.35
CA ALA A 52 -10.62 -1.77 -0.95
C ALA A 52 -11.82 -2.49 -1.57
N ASN A 53 -12.97 -2.50 -0.90
CA ASN A 53 -14.21 -3.07 -1.44
C ASN A 53 -14.65 -2.35 -2.72
N GLN A 54 -14.60 -1.01 -2.75
CA GLN A 54 -14.92 -0.23 -3.96
C GLN A 54 -13.97 -0.60 -5.12
N PHE A 55 -12.67 -0.72 -4.84
CA PHE A 55 -11.67 -1.12 -5.83
C PHE A 55 -11.99 -2.48 -6.46
N TRP A 56 -12.27 -3.50 -5.65
CA TRP A 56 -12.58 -4.84 -6.14
C TRP A 56 -13.92 -4.93 -6.86
N ARG A 57 -14.89 -4.10 -6.49
CA ARG A 57 -16.20 -4.00 -7.15
C ARG A 57 -16.17 -3.22 -8.46
N LYS A 58 -15.01 -2.67 -8.85
CA LYS A 58 -14.86 -1.75 -10.00
C LYS A 58 -15.67 -0.45 -9.83
N GLU A 59 -15.87 -0.03 -8.59
CA GLU A 59 -16.55 1.20 -8.18
C GLU A 59 -15.54 2.27 -7.69
N ALA A 60 -14.24 2.00 -7.81
CA ALA A 60 -13.19 2.95 -7.44
C ALA A 60 -13.16 4.13 -8.41
N GLU A 61 -13.37 5.33 -7.86
CA GLU A 61 -13.30 6.60 -8.57
C GLU A 61 -12.19 7.48 -7.99
N GLY A 62 -11.63 8.36 -8.81
CA GLY A 62 -10.60 9.28 -8.36
C GLY A 62 -9.87 9.97 -9.52
N ASN A 63 -8.90 10.81 -9.17
CA ASN A 63 -8.07 11.46 -10.17
C ASN A 63 -7.02 10.48 -10.70
N ILE A 64 -7.15 10.11 -11.98
CA ILE A 64 -6.25 9.14 -12.64
C ILE A 64 -4.78 9.58 -12.63
N LYS A 65 -4.50 10.89 -12.66
CA LYS A 65 -3.14 11.41 -12.57
C LYS A 65 -2.56 11.18 -11.17
N VAL A 66 -3.33 11.47 -10.13
CA VAL A 66 -2.92 11.24 -8.73
C VAL A 66 -2.69 9.76 -8.47
N TYR A 67 -3.54 8.88 -9.03
CA TYR A 67 -3.35 7.43 -8.97
C TYR A 67 -2.06 6.98 -9.67
N ALA A 68 -1.78 7.48 -10.88
CA ALA A 68 -0.56 7.16 -11.60
C ALA A 68 0.71 7.64 -10.86
N GLU A 69 0.66 8.82 -10.25
CA GLU A 69 1.74 9.38 -9.41
C GLU A 69 1.92 8.55 -8.13
N ALA A 70 0.84 8.12 -7.49
CA ALA A 70 0.87 7.20 -6.35
C ALA A 70 1.55 5.88 -6.72
N LEU A 71 1.15 5.28 -7.86
CA LEU A 71 1.72 4.02 -8.34
C LEU A 71 3.23 4.14 -8.60
N ARG A 72 3.66 5.23 -9.24
CA ARG A 72 5.09 5.51 -9.44
C ARG A 72 5.81 5.65 -8.11
N THR A 73 5.27 6.44 -7.19
CA THR A 73 5.85 6.68 -5.86
C THR A 73 6.05 5.39 -5.09
N LEU A 74 5.05 4.50 -5.09
CA LEU A 74 5.13 3.22 -4.38
C LEU A 74 6.16 2.27 -5.02
N LYS A 75 6.24 2.24 -6.35
CA LYS A 75 7.29 1.48 -7.05
C LYS A 75 8.68 1.98 -6.69
N ASP A 76 8.90 3.29 -6.74
CA ASP A 76 10.19 3.90 -6.42
C ASP A 76 10.61 3.56 -4.97
N ARG A 77 9.66 3.58 -4.02
CA ARG A 77 9.90 3.13 -2.63
C ARG A 77 10.28 1.64 -2.55
N LEU A 78 9.58 0.75 -3.25
CA LEU A 78 9.91 -0.68 -3.28
C LEU A 78 11.31 -0.94 -3.87
N PHE A 79 11.72 -0.20 -4.90
CA PHE A 79 13.04 -0.33 -5.50
C PHE A 79 14.15 0.22 -4.60
N ALA A 80 13.91 1.34 -3.92
CA ALA A 80 14.84 1.87 -2.92
C ALA A 80 15.11 0.85 -1.79
N GLU A 81 14.07 0.19 -1.29
CA GLU A 81 14.17 -0.86 -0.27
C GLU A 81 14.93 -2.10 -0.77
N LYS A 82 14.76 -2.47 -2.05
CA LYS A 82 15.52 -3.58 -2.66
C LYS A 82 17.01 -3.25 -2.84
N GLY A 83 17.35 -1.98 -3.07
CA GLY A 83 18.72 -1.52 -3.26
C GLY A 83 19.61 -1.64 -2.02
N GLN A 84 19.03 -1.69 -0.82
CA GLN A 84 19.79 -1.79 0.43
C GLN A 84 20.27 -3.23 0.76
N VAL A 85 19.86 -4.25 0.02
CA VAL A 85 20.20 -5.67 0.27
C VAL A 85 21.53 -6.10 -0.41
N ARG A 86 22.44 -5.17 -0.70
CA ARG A 86 23.70 -5.45 -1.41
C ARG A 86 24.97 -4.94 -0.70
N ASN A 87 24.92 -4.73 0.61
CA ASN A 87 26.12 -4.55 1.42
C ASN A 87 26.00 -5.43 2.68
N GLY A 88 26.49 -6.65 2.57
CA GLY A 88 26.57 -7.65 3.63
C GLY A 88 27.38 -8.84 3.15
#